data_AF-A0A8S7KB12-F1
#
_entry.id   AF-A0A8S7KB12-F1
#
_cell.length_a   1.000
_cell.length_b   1.000
_cell.length_c   1.000
_cell.angle_alpha   90.00
_cell.angle_beta   90.00
_cell.angle_gamma   90.00
#
_symmetry.space_group_name_H-M   'P 1'
#
loop_
_entity.id
_entity.type
_entity.pdbx_description
1 polymer ?
#
loop_
_entity_poly.entity_id
_entity_poly.type
_entity_poly.pdbx_seq_one_letter_code
_entity_poly.pdbx_strand_id
1 'polypeptide(L)'
;MKTDSTGIAARMMLSLDRERICECLLSHRQLQSTPLQVRYPQGVRDALGIMSEQLSLSVSDLTRILVEDALSEMFLPADNIVRRLLSRMEHIMQAHDISATTMAALLAPWNIRPAVFREPDRLT
;
A
#
# COMPACT_ATOMS: atom_id res chain seq x y z
N MET A 1 13.61 -3.42 -28.35
CA MET A 1 13.16 -4.43 -27.35
C MET A 1 11.99 -3.84 -26.59
N LYS A 2 10.81 -4.45 -26.64
CA LYS A 2 9.70 -4.09 -25.76
C LYS A 2 10.17 -4.46 -24.35
N THR A 3 10.25 -3.49 -23.45
CA THR A 3 10.63 -3.75 -22.07
C THR A 3 9.41 -4.23 -21.31
N ASP A 4 9.34 -5.53 -21.08
CA ASP A 4 8.29 -6.17 -20.30
C ASP A 4 8.43 -5.70 -18.85
N SER A 5 7.31 -5.44 -18.16
CA SER A 5 7.29 -4.92 -16.78
C SER A 5 8.14 -5.76 -15.82
N THR A 6 8.14 -7.09 -16.02
CA THR A 6 8.96 -8.06 -15.27
C THR A 6 10.46 -7.83 -15.45
N GLY A 7 10.91 -7.48 -16.67
CA GLY A 7 12.32 -7.24 -16.96
C GLY A 7 12.83 -5.92 -16.37
N ILE A 8 11.98 -4.90 -16.29
CA ILE A 8 12.31 -3.63 -15.62
C ILE A 8 12.41 -3.85 -14.10
N ALA A 9 11.41 -4.51 -13.49
CA ALA A 9 11.42 -4.78 -12.06
C ALA A 9 12.65 -5.59 -11.62
N ALA A 10 13.03 -6.63 -12.37
CA ALA A 10 14.23 -7.41 -12.09
C ALA A 10 15.51 -6.56 -12.14
N ARG A 11 15.64 -5.67 -13.13
CA ARG A 11 16.78 -4.75 -13.21
C ARG A 11 16.76 -3.75 -12.06
N MET A 12 15.61 -3.21 -11.70
CA MET A 12 15.48 -2.29 -10.57
C MET A 12 15.94 -2.94 -9.26
N MET A 13 15.59 -4.21 -9.01
CA MET A 13 16.01 -4.92 -7.81
C MET A 13 17.51 -5.26 -7.79
N LEU A 14 18.12 -5.53 -8.94
CA LEU A 14 19.52 -5.99 -9.04
C LEU A 14 20.55 -4.87 -9.23
N SER A 15 20.14 -3.69 -9.74
CA SER A 15 21.07 -2.63 -10.16
C SER A 15 20.86 -1.28 -9.50
N LEU A 16 19.77 -1.09 -8.75
CA LEU A 16 19.56 0.13 -7.98
C LEU A 16 20.07 -0.03 -6.54
N ASP A 17 20.47 1.08 -5.95
CA ASP A 17 20.84 1.18 -4.54
C ASP A 17 19.60 0.95 -3.66
N ARG A 18 19.38 -0.31 -3.31
CA ARG A 18 18.22 -0.76 -2.55
C ARG A 18 18.16 -0.11 -1.17
N GLU A 19 19.29 0.06 -0.49
CA GLU A 19 19.32 0.61 0.86
C GLU A 19 18.88 2.07 0.86
N ARG A 20 19.39 2.87 -0.08
CA ARG A 20 19.00 4.27 -0.25
C ARG A 20 17.51 4.42 -0.58
N ILE A 21 16.97 3.55 -1.44
CA ILE A 21 15.54 3.57 -1.80
C ILE A 21 14.67 3.20 -0.61
N CYS A 22 15.03 2.14 0.14
CA CYS A 22 14.32 1.76 1.36
C CYS A 22 14.34 2.89 2.40
N GLU A 23 15.48 3.55 2.59
CA GLU A 23 15.61 4.70 3.50
C GLU A 23 14.67 5.85 3.09
N CYS A 24 14.57 6.16 1.80
CA CYS A 24 13.65 7.18 1.29
C CYS A 24 12.18 6.83 1.56
N LEU A 25 11.77 5.57 1.31
CA LEU A 25 10.40 5.09 1.54
C LEU A 25 10.02 5.09 3.03
N LEU A 26 10.98 4.84 3.91
CA LEU A 26 10.75 4.83 5.36
C LEU A 26 10.77 6.23 5.99
N SER A 27 11.65 7.12 5.51
CA SER A 27 11.94 8.41 6.17
C SER A 27 11.06 9.57 5.70
N HIS A 28 10.62 9.59 4.44
CA HIS A 28 10.00 10.77 3.82
C HIS A 28 8.51 10.57 3.51
N ARG A 29 7.70 10.28 4.53
CA ARG A 29 6.23 10.23 4.38
C ARG A 29 5.55 11.61 4.28
N GLN A 30 6.32 12.70 4.38
CA GLN A 30 5.79 14.04 4.21
C GLN A 30 5.63 14.35 2.73
N LEU A 31 4.45 14.86 2.35
CA LEU A 31 4.16 15.31 1.00
C LEU A 31 5.15 16.41 0.63
N GLN A 32 5.96 16.16 -0.40
CA GLN A 32 6.75 17.22 -1.01
C GLN A 32 5.81 18.26 -1.62
N SER A 33 6.14 19.54 -1.45
CA SER A 33 5.35 20.66 -1.95
C SER A 33 5.29 20.73 -3.47
N THR A 34 6.22 20.08 -4.17
CA THR A 34 6.31 20.10 -5.64
C THR A 34 5.91 18.74 -6.21
N PRO A 35 4.74 18.63 -6.90
CA PRO A 35 4.32 17.37 -7.50
C PRO A 35 5.20 17.01 -8.69
N LEU A 36 5.64 15.75 -8.75
CA LEU A 36 6.25 15.17 -9.94
C LEU A 36 5.21 15.09 -11.07
N GLN A 37 5.45 15.79 -12.18
CA GLN A 37 4.57 15.71 -13.35
C GLN A 37 4.85 14.42 -14.14
N VAL A 38 3.97 13.43 -13.99
CA VAL A 38 4.03 12.16 -14.74
C VAL A 38 3.08 12.22 -15.92
N ARG A 39 3.56 11.88 -17.12
CA ARG A 39 2.74 11.77 -18.33
C ARG A 39 2.22 10.34 -18.48
N TYR A 40 0.90 10.18 -18.44
CA TYR A 40 0.23 8.89 -18.63
C TYR A 40 -0.33 8.72 -20.05
N PRO A 41 -0.27 7.51 -20.62
CA PRO A 41 -1.06 7.14 -21.79
C PRO A 41 -2.56 7.32 -21.55
N GLN A 42 -3.33 7.56 -22.61
CA GLN A 42 -4.76 7.87 -22.51
C GLN A 42 -5.54 6.82 -21.72
N GLY A 43 -5.40 5.53 -22.03
CA GLY A 43 -6.12 4.47 -21.32
C GLY A 43 -5.81 4.40 -19.81
N VAL A 44 -4.58 4.73 -19.40
CA VAL A 44 -4.21 4.78 -17.98
C VAL A 44 -4.84 5.99 -17.30
N ARG A 45 -4.89 7.13 -18.01
CA ARG A 45 -5.55 8.34 -17.51
C ARG A 45 -7.04 8.12 -17.29
N ASP A 46 -7.71 7.47 -18.24
CA ASP A 46 -9.15 7.21 -18.15
C ASP A 46 -9.46 6.25 -16.98
N ALA A 47 -8.66 5.19 -16.83
CA ALA A 47 -8.77 4.27 -15.69
C ALA A 47 -8.58 4.98 -14.34
N LEU A 48 -7.54 5.81 -14.22
CA LEU A 48 -7.30 6.60 -13.00
C LEU A 48 -8.45 7.57 -12.71
N GLY A 49 -9.07 8.15 -13.75
CA GLY A 49 -10.24 9.01 -13.62
C GLY A 49 -11.44 8.27 -13.04
N ILE A 50 -11.76 7.10 -13.58
CA ILE A 50 -12.87 6.26 -13.09
C ILE A 50 -12.64 5.84 -11.63
N MET A 51 -11.44 5.38 -11.30
CA MET A 51 -11.10 4.95 -9.93
C MET A 51 -11.14 6.13 -8.94
N SER A 52 -10.66 7.30 -9.36
CA SER A 52 -10.68 8.53 -8.56
C SER A 52 -12.11 8.94 -8.20
N GLU A 53 -13.02 8.87 -9.17
CA GLU A 53 -14.44 9.16 -8.96
C GLU A 53 -15.09 8.16 -7.99
N GLN A 54 -14.87 6.86 -8.21
CA GLN A 54 -15.46 5.80 -7.36
C GLN A 54 -14.95 5.82 -5.92
N LEU A 55 -13.68 6.19 -5.71
CA LEU A 55 -13.05 6.23 -4.39
C LEU A 55 -13.17 7.60 -3.71
N SER A 56 -13.75 8.62 -4.38
CA SER A 56 -13.82 10.00 -3.89
C SER A 56 -12.43 10.56 -3.47
N LEU A 57 -11.39 10.21 -4.23
CA LEU A 57 -10.01 10.65 -4.00
C LEU A 57 -9.52 11.49 -5.18
N SER A 58 -8.61 12.43 -4.96
CA SER A 58 -7.96 13.13 -6.07
C SER A 58 -7.11 12.15 -6.89
N VAL A 59 -7.00 12.36 -8.21
CA VAL A 59 -6.14 11.54 -9.07
C VAL A 59 -4.67 11.56 -8.58
N SER A 60 -4.22 12.69 -8.03
CA SER A 60 -2.89 12.84 -7.46
C SER A 60 -2.69 11.97 -6.21
N ASP A 61 -3.68 11.94 -5.32
CA ASP A 61 -3.62 11.09 -4.13
C ASP A 61 -3.71 9.61 -4.48
N LEU A 62 -4.61 9.26 -5.41
CA LEU A 62 -4.74 7.90 -5.91
C LEU A 62 -3.41 7.41 -6.53
N THR A 63 -2.81 8.20 -7.42
CA THR A 63 -1.53 7.84 -8.04
C THR A 63 -0.41 7.72 -7.02
N ARG A 64 -0.35 8.63 -6.04
CA ARG A 64 0.60 8.53 -4.92
C ARG A 64 0.45 7.21 -4.17
N ILE A 65 -0.77 6.86 -3.77
CA ILE A 65 -1.04 5.62 -3.03
C ILE A 65 -0.60 4.40 -3.84
N LEU A 66 -0.96 4.33 -5.13
CA LEU A 66 -0.61 3.22 -6.00
C LEU A 66 0.91 3.10 -6.22
N VAL A 67 1.61 4.22 -6.38
CA VAL A 67 3.07 4.22 -6.57
C VAL A 67 3.80 3.85 -5.27
N GLU A 68 3.37 4.39 -4.13
CA GLU A 68 3.92 4.07 -2.82
C GLU A 68 3.76 2.57 -2.51
N ASP A 69 2.59 2.01 -2.81
CA ASP A 69 2.30 0.59 -2.64
C ASP A 69 3.19 -0.26 -3.56
N ALA A 70 3.23 0.03 -4.86
CA ALA A 70 4.08 -0.69 -5.82
C ALA A 70 5.57 -0.69 -5.45
N LEU A 71 6.10 0.47 -5.01
CA LEU A 71 7.49 0.57 -4.55
C LEU A 71 7.71 -0.20 -3.25
N SER A 72 6.76 -0.14 -2.32
CA SER A 72 6.82 -0.91 -1.07
C SER A 72 6.79 -2.41 -1.33
N GLU A 73 6.02 -2.90 -2.31
CA GLU A 73 6.02 -4.32 -2.67
C GLU A 73 7.37 -4.77 -3.22
N MET A 74 8.01 -3.92 -4.02
CA MET A 74 9.26 -4.24 -4.69
C MET A 74 10.47 -4.15 -3.76
N PHE A 75 10.50 -3.17 -2.84
CA PHE A 75 11.67 -2.88 -2.01
C PHE A 75 11.51 -3.25 -0.53
N LEU A 76 10.27 -3.29 0.01
CA LEU A 76 9.97 -3.58 1.41
C LEU A 76 9.02 -4.81 1.58
N PRO A 77 9.39 -5.99 1.03
CA PRO A 77 8.48 -7.13 0.98
C PRO A 77 8.07 -7.64 2.38
N ALA A 78 8.97 -7.57 3.38
CA ALA A 78 8.66 -8.00 4.74
C ALA A 78 7.61 -7.10 5.43
N ASP A 79 7.75 -5.78 5.32
CA ASP A 79 6.76 -4.83 5.85
C ASP A 79 5.41 -4.96 5.12
N ASN A 80 5.46 -5.23 3.81
CA ASN A 80 4.24 -5.42 3.02
C ASN A 80 3.49 -6.70 3.43
N ILE A 81 4.19 -7.80 3.73
CA ILE A 81 3.56 -9.03 4.24
C ILE A 81 2.79 -8.73 5.53
N VAL A 82 3.39 -8.01 6.47
CA VAL A 82 2.76 -7.64 7.74
C VAL A 82 1.55 -6.74 7.52
N ARG A 83 1.69 -5.72 6.65
CA ARG A 83 0.60 -4.79 6.32
C ARG A 83 -0.57 -5.49 5.65
N ARG A 84 -0.31 -6.34 4.64
CA ARG A 84 -1.35 -7.15 3.97
C ARG A 84 -2.05 -8.09 4.93
N LEU A 85 -1.31 -8.72 5.85
CA LEU A 85 -1.89 -9.59 6.87
C LEU A 85 -2.85 -8.79 7.76
N LEU A 86 -2.43 -7.62 8.24
CA LEU A 86 -3.26 -6.73 9.04
C LEU A 86 -4.52 -6.28 8.28
N SER A 87 -4.37 -5.76 7.05
CA SER A 87 -5.51 -5.30 6.24
C SER A 87 -6.49 -6.42 5.91
N ARG A 88 -6.02 -7.66 5.71
CA ARG A 88 -6.90 -8.82 5.54
C ARG A 88 -7.65 -9.16 6.81
N MET A 89 -7.00 -9.06 7.98
CA MET A 89 -7.67 -9.27 9.26
C MET A 89 -8.73 -8.19 9.51
N GLU A 90 -8.43 -6.93 9.22
CA GLU A 90 -9.41 -5.82 9.29
C GLU A 90 -10.58 -6.04 8.33
N HIS A 91 -10.31 -6.51 7.11
CA HIS A 91 -11.38 -6.82 6.15
C HIS A 91 -12.28 -7.97 6.62
N ILE A 92 -11.70 -9.04 7.18
CA ILE A 92 -12.46 -10.14 7.78
C ILE A 92 -13.30 -9.63 8.96
N MET A 93 -12.72 -8.76 9.79
CA MET A 93 -13.45 -8.14 10.90
C MET A 93 -14.66 -7.35 10.42
N GLN A 94 -14.52 -6.53 9.37
CA GLN A 94 -15.62 -5.78 8.78
C GLN A 94 -16.67 -6.69 8.11
N ALA A 95 -16.23 -7.69 7.34
CA ALA A 95 -17.13 -8.57 6.60
C ALA A 95 -17.99 -9.47 7.51
N HIS A 96 -17.52 -9.74 8.72
CA HIS A 96 -18.17 -10.65 9.67
C HIS A 96 -18.61 -9.97 10.97
N ASP A 97 -18.57 -8.64 11.04
CA ASP A 97 -18.91 -7.83 12.23
C ASP A 97 -18.17 -8.30 13.51
N ILE A 98 -16.89 -8.65 13.35
CA ILE A 98 -16.05 -9.15 14.44
C ILE A 98 -15.32 -7.98 15.09
N SER A 99 -15.57 -7.77 16.38
CA SER A 99 -14.82 -6.78 17.17
C SER A 99 -13.32 -7.13 17.30
N ALA A 100 -12.49 -6.11 17.52
CA ALA A 100 -11.05 -6.30 17.74
C ALA A 100 -10.75 -7.24 18.93
N THR A 101 -11.57 -7.17 19.98
CA THR A 101 -11.49 -8.03 21.16
C THR A 101 -11.78 -9.50 20.83
N THR A 102 -12.82 -9.75 20.03
CA THR A 102 -13.16 -11.10 19.57
C THR A 102 -12.08 -11.66 18.64
N MET A 103 -11.58 -10.86 17.71
CA MET A 103 -10.48 -11.25 16.82
C MET A 103 -9.20 -11.59 17.62
N ALA A 104 -8.86 -10.77 18.62
CA ALA A 104 -7.71 -11.03 19.48
C ALA A 104 -7.87 -12.30 20.33
N ALA A 105 -9.09 -12.61 20.79
CA ALA A 105 -9.37 -13.85 21.49
C ALA A 105 -9.19 -15.08 20.58
N LEU A 106 -9.64 -15.01 19.32
CA LEU A 106 -9.44 -16.07 18.32
C LEU A 106 -7.95 -16.28 18.00
N LEU A 107 -7.15 -15.21 18.06
CA LEU A 107 -5.71 -15.24 17.77
C LEU A 107 -4.84 -15.38 19.03
N ALA A 108 -5.45 -15.49 20.22
CA ALA A 108 -4.74 -15.67 21.48
C ALA A 108 -3.81 -16.91 21.50
N PRO A 109 -4.15 -18.07 20.88
CA PRO A 109 -3.23 -19.19 20.76
C PRO A 109 -1.93 -18.87 20.01
N TRP A 110 -1.94 -17.82 19.19
CA TRP A 110 -0.80 -17.32 18.42
C TRP A 110 -0.10 -16.14 19.10
N ASN A 111 -0.48 -15.79 20.33
CA ASN A 111 0.08 -14.69 21.13
C ASN A 111 -0.01 -13.30 20.46
N ILE A 112 -1.04 -13.08 19.64
CA ILE A 112 -1.27 -11.80 18.98
C ILE A 112 -2.08 -10.90 19.91
N ARG A 113 -1.55 -9.70 20.21
CA ARG A 113 -2.19 -8.76 21.13
C ARG A 113 -3.30 -7.96 20.43
N PRO A 114 -4.38 -7.59 21.15
CA PRO A 114 -5.46 -6.76 20.61
C PRO A 114 -4.99 -5.42 20.03
N ALA A 115 -3.94 -4.84 20.60
CA ALA A 115 -3.37 -3.55 20.19
C ALA A 115 -2.79 -3.52 18.76
N VAL A 116 -2.65 -4.68 18.11
CA VAL A 116 -2.21 -4.78 16.71
C VAL A 116 -3.34 -4.41 15.74
N PHE A 117 -4.61 -4.53 16.17
CA PHE A 117 -5.79 -4.25 15.35
C PHE A 117 -6.27 -2.82 15.57
N ARG A 118 -6.66 -2.12 14.50
CA ARG A 118 -7.37 -0.84 14.61
C ARG A 118 -8.87 -1.10 14.78
N GLU A 119 -9.50 -0.40 15.71
CA GLU A 119 -10.96 -0.40 15.84
C GLU A 119 -11.57 0.24 14.59
N PRO A 120 -12.56 -0.41 13.94
CA PRO A 120 -13.19 0.09 12.72
C PRO A 120 -13.86 1.47 12.93
N ASP A 121 -14.28 1.78 14.15
CA ASP A 121 -15.00 3.00 14.51
C ASP A 121 -14.11 4.26 14.61
N ARG A 122 -12.79 4.14 14.41
CA ARG A 122 -11.86 5.29 14.45
C ARG A 122 -11.50 5.84 13.06
N LEU A 123 -12.25 5.46 12.02
CA LEU A 123 -12.05 5.90 10.63
C LEU A 123 -12.97 7.05 10.18
N THR A 124 -13.71 7.67 11.09
CA THR A 124 -14.42 8.95 10.87
C THR A 124 -13.60 10.13 11.34
#